data_AF-A0A0G1MVY5-F1
#
_entry.id   AF-A0A0G1MVY5-F1
#
_cell.length_a   1.000
_cell.length_b   1.000
_cell.length_c   1.000
_cell.angle_alpha   90.00
_cell.angle_beta   90.00
_cell.angle_gamma   90.00
#
_symmetry.space_group_name_H-M   'P 1'
#
loop_
_entity.id
_entity.type
_entity.pdbx_description
1 polymer ?
#
loop_
_entity_poly.entity_id
_entity_poly.type
_entity_poly.pdbx_seq_one_letter_code
_entity_poly.pdbx_strand_id
1 'polypeptide(L)'
;MRKSRAVLGSIIVTALLLTVGNLVYPSATRILLNILWFISLSVAFMFLAMGIMAIFGMKKEVGRLLEILMEGSFSVLDVIDFIKQTIRLFVEKIKEILLSVAPMFSYIIAIAMYLGALYLYKMVGRTYDVTILTVVVTVTGISLLSLLNLPGRGDLTKTGWKYDFAKKINRSFVDSFEVVLFVFFLTMDSTHLFYVPADLNIPLHANFFGYDLMLRGFNLNDGRITLIVVAISIVVEVIRNVLKIVYSARNYYSALLETEPENNTTEHQRFQNIKKATRKAFAESRDDLIRFIAFTTILLFVFIIFPRLKLLSMMTANITLLMFDLTFTARLLTHKQGTDLISRLLDKLLKL
;
A
#
# COMPACT_ATOMS: atom_id res chain seq x y z
N MET A 1 61.02 7.66 9.13
CA MET A 1 61.50 8.71 8.20
C MET A 1 62.10 8.19 6.88
N ARG A 2 62.87 7.08 6.85
CA ARG A 2 63.55 6.58 5.62
C ARG A 2 62.61 6.13 4.48
N LYS A 3 61.49 5.47 4.80
CA LYS A 3 60.48 5.02 3.81
C LYS A 3 59.69 6.18 3.15
N SER A 4 59.36 7.22 3.91
CA SER A 4 58.65 8.40 3.41
C SER A 4 59.46 9.19 2.38
N ARG A 5 60.79 9.33 2.59
CA ARG A 5 61.69 9.98 1.61
C ARG A 5 61.88 9.17 0.33
N ALA A 6 61.87 7.84 0.42
CA ALA A 6 61.93 6.96 -0.74
C ALA A 6 60.67 7.03 -1.61
N VAL A 7 59.49 7.11 -0.99
CA VAL A 7 58.20 7.30 -1.69
C VAL A 7 58.14 8.70 -2.33
N LEU A 8 58.59 9.73 -1.63
CA LEU A 8 58.63 11.08 -2.19
C LEU A 8 59.58 11.15 -3.40
N GLY A 9 60.75 10.51 -3.29
CA GLY A 9 61.72 10.40 -4.38
C GLY A 9 61.18 9.64 -5.60
N SER A 10 60.44 8.53 -5.39
CA SER A 10 59.85 7.80 -6.51
C SER A 10 58.76 8.61 -7.22
N ILE A 11 57.95 9.38 -6.49
CA ILE A 11 56.93 10.28 -7.08
C ILE A 11 57.60 11.36 -7.94
N ILE A 12 58.66 11.99 -7.43
CA ILE A 12 59.41 13.04 -8.15
C ILE A 12 60.04 12.47 -9.42
N VAL A 13 60.69 11.31 -9.34
CA VAL A 13 61.33 10.66 -10.50
C VAL A 13 60.29 10.24 -11.54
N THR A 14 59.13 9.73 -11.12
CA THR A 14 58.04 9.34 -12.02
C THR A 14 57.44 10.57 -12.71
N ALA A 15 57.26 11.68 -11.98
CA ALA A 15 56.80 12.94 -12.54
C ALA A 15 57.80 13.50 -13.58
N LEU A 16 59.10 13.42 -13.27
CA LEU A 16 60.17 13.87 -14.17
C LEU A 16 60.22 13.03 -15.46
N LEU A 17 60.10 11.71 -15.34
CA LEU A 17 60.02 10.78 -16.47
C LEU A 17 58.80 11.04 -17.35
N LEU A 18 57.64 11.36 -16.77
CA LEU A 18 56.44 11.72 -17.53
C LEU A 18 56.62 13.05 -18.27
N THR A 19 57.27 14.05 -17.67
CA THR A 19 57.57 15.32 -18.35
C THR A 19 58.56 15.16 -19.50
N VAL A 20 59.64 14.38 -19.31
CA VAL A 20 60.62 14.10 -20.37
C VAL A 20 59.98 13.24 -21.47
N GLY A 21 59.21 12.21 -21.11
CA GLY A 21 58.48 11.40 -22.07
C GLY A 21 57.51 12.20 -22.93
N ASN A 22 56.89 13.25 -22.36
CA ASN A 22 55.95 14.11 -23.09
C ASN A 22 56.63 15.02 -24.12
N LEU A 23 57.91 15.33 -23.92
CA LEU A 23 58.72 16.07 -24.88
C LEU A 23 59.20 15.17 -26.03
N VAL A 24 59.50 13.89 -25.76
CA VAL A 24 60.11 12.97 -26.74
C VAL A 24 59.06 12.18 -27.54
N TYR A 25 57.99 11.69 -26.89
CA TYR A 25 56.92 10.90 -27.53
C TYR A 25 55.54 11.36 -27.03
N PRO A 26 55.06 12.55 -27.44
CA PRO A 26 53.85 13.18 -26.91
C PRO A 26 52.57 12.35 -27.07
N SER A 27 52.50 11.50 -28.10
CA SER A 27 51.36 10.58 -28.32
C SER A 27 51.34 9.43 -27.31
N ALA A 28 52.48 8.80 -27.03
CA ALA A 28 52.57 7.67 -26.09
C ALA A 28 52.37 8.12 -24.63
N THR A 29 52.93 9.27 -24.23
CA THR A 29 52.68 9.83 -22.89
C THR A 29 51.26 10.32 -22.71
N ARG A 30 50.58 10.86 -23.73
CA ARG A 30 49.14 11.17 -23.63
C ARG A 30 48.31 9.92 -23.38
N ILE A 31 48.61 8.82 -24.07
CA ILE A 31 47.92 7.53 -23.83
C ILE A 31 48.15 7.07 -22.40
N LEU A 32 49.40 7.11 -21.92
CA LEU A 32 49.75 6.67 -20.58
C LEU A 32 49.13 7.56 -19.49
N LEU A 33 49.11 8.88 -19.68
CA LEU A 33 48.41 9.82 -18.82
C LEU A 33 46.90 9.61 -18.82
N ASN A 34 46.28 9.36 -19.98
CA ASN A 34 44.85 9.08 -20.07
C ASN A 34 44.48 7.78 -19.34
N ILE A 35 45.31 6.73 -19.44
CA ILE A 35 45.14 5.49 -18.68
C ILE A 35 45.25 5.78 -17.18
N LEU A 36 46.25 6.56 -16.76
CA LEU A 36 46.44 6.92 -15.36
C LEU A 36 45.25 7.75 -14.81
N TRP A 37 44.76 8.71 -15.59
CA TRP A 37 43.55 9.47 -15.29
C TRP A 37 42.31 8.58 -15.18
N PHE A 38 42.14 7.63 -16.10
CA PHE A 38 41.02 6.69 -16.08
C PHE A 38 41.04 5.78 -14.84
N ILE A 39 42.23 5.29 -14.45
CA ILE A 39 42.41 4.50 -13.22
C ILE A 39 42.10 5.37 -11.99
N SER A 40 42.64 6.59 -11.92
CA SER A 40 42.41 7.51 -10.81
C SER A 40 40.93 7.87 -10.67
N LEU A 41 40.24 8.17 -11.77
CA LEU A 41 38.81 8.46 -11.79
C LEU A 41 37.98 7.26 -11.34
N SER A 42 38.35 6.06 -11.80
CA SER A 42 37.69 4.80 -11.42
C SER A 42 37.86 4.53 -9.92
N VAL A 43 39.06 4.72 -9.37
CA VAL A 43 39.31 4.61 -7.93
C VAL A 43 38.50 5.65 -7.14
N ALA A 44 38.48 6.91 -7.58
CA ALA A 44 37.67 7.96 -6.95
C ALA A 44 36.17 7.61 -6.94
N PHE A 45 35.64 7.10 -8.06
CA PHE A 45 34.25 6.66 -8.17
C PHE A 45 33.94 5.49 -7.22
N MET A 46 34.88 4.54 -7.09
CA MET A 46 34.74 3.42 -6.15
C MET A 46 34.77 3.87 -4.70
N PHE A 47 35.64 4.81 -4.32
CA PHE A 47 35.64 5.40 -2.98
C PHE A 47 34.33 6.15 -2.68
N LEU A 48 33.78 6.86 -3.67
CA LEU A 48 32.49 7.53 -3.52
C LEU A 48 31.35 6.53 -3.34
N ALA A 49 31.31 5.45 -4.14
CA ALA A 49 30.34 4.37 -3.97
C ALA A 49 30.46 3.67 -2.62
N MET A 50 31.69 3.36 -2.18
CA MET A 50 31.96 2.79 -0.85
C MET A 50 31.58 3.73 0.29
N GLY A 51 31.85 5.03 0.14
CA GLY A 51 31.43 6.06 1.10
C GLY A 51 29.92 6.10 1.25
N ILE A 52 29.18 6.09 0.14
CA ILE A 52 27.72 6.01 0.14
C ILE A 52 27.22 4.71 0.81
N MET A 53 27.82 3.55 0.47
CA MET A 53 27.47 2.28 1.10
C MET A 53 27.72 2.27 2.62
N ALA A 54 28.82 2.88 3.08
CA ALA A 54 29.16 2.99 4.49
C ALA A 54 28.17 3.88 5.27
N ILE A 55 27.74 5.00 4.66
CA ILE A 55 26.69 5.87 5.21
C ILE A 55 25.37 5.09 5.34
N PHE A 56 25.05 4.22 4.38
CA PHE A 56 23.86 3.36 4.39
C PHE A 56 24.00 2.07 5.21
N GLY A 57 25.02 1.95 6.06
CA GLY A 57 25.12 0.90 7.08
C GLY A 57 25.88 -0.36 6.68
N MET A 58 26.46 -0.42 5.48
CA MET A 58 27.26 -1.58 5.01
C MET A 58 28.74 -1.50 5.41
N LYS A 59 29.02 -1.15 6.68
CA LYS A 59 30.39 -0.91 7.14
C LYS A 59 31.29 -2.15 7.05
N LYS A 60 30.72 -3.35 7.24
CA LYS A 60 31.47 -4.62 7.20
C LYS A 60 31.80 -5.03 5.76
N GLU A 61 30.87 -4.83 4.84
CA GLU A 61 31.03 -5.14 3.42
C GLU A 61 32.01 -4.17 2.76
N VAL A 62 31.92 -2.88 3.11
CA VAL A 62 32.91 -1.86 2.71
C VAL A 62 34.28 -2.18 3.31
N GLY A 63 34.35 -2.65 4.56
CA GLY A 63 35.58 -3.12 5.18
C GLY A 63 36.25 -4.25 4.41
N ARG A 64 35.49 -5.28 4.01
CA ARG A 64 36.00 -6.38 3.17
C ARG A 64 36.47 -5.91 1.79
N LEU A 65 35.76 -4.96 1.17
CA LEU A 65 36.17 -4.37 -0.11
C LEU A 65 37.50 -3.59 0.02
N LEU A 66 37.67 -2.85 1.12
CA LEU A 66 38.93 -2.16 1.44
C LEU A 66 40.07 -3.13 1.73
N GLU A 67 39.82 -4.25 2.40
CA GLU A 67 40.80 -5.31 2.65
C GLU A 67 41.28 -5.94 1.33
N ILE A 68 40.37 -6.27 0.41
CA ILE A 68 40.71 -6.77 -0.94
C ILE A 68 41.56 -5.76 -1.71
N LEU A 69 41.25 -4.46 -1.60
CA LEU A 69 42.00 -3.39 -2.24
C LEU A 69 43.40 -3.18 -1.60
N MET A 70 43.55 -3.50 -0.31
CA MET A 70 44.81 -3.41 0.43
C MET A 70 45.70 -4.65 0.26
N GLU A 71 45.11 -5.84 0.09
CA GLU A 71 45.82 -7.11 -0.12
C GLU A 71 46.25 -7.34 -1.58
N GLY A 72 45.56 -6.74 -2.56
CA GLY A 72 45.81 -6.96 -3.98
C GLY A 72 46.99 -6.17 -4.56
N SER A 73 48.04 -6.86 -5.01
CA SER A 73 48.94 -6.34 -6.05
C SER A 73 48.12 -6.00 -7.30
N PHE A 74 48.15 -4.74 -7.75
CA PHE A 74 47.41 -4.19 -8.89
C PHE A 74 47.50 -5.01 -10.21
N SER A 75 46.82 -6.14 -10.30
CA SER A 75 46.48 -6.80 -11.56
C SER A 75 45.24 -6.12 -12.12
N VAL A 76 45.25 -5.80 -13.42
CA VAL A 76 44.10 -5.20 -14.11
C VAL A 76 42.84 -6.07 -13.99
N LEU A 77 43.01 -7.39 -13.87
CA LEU A 77 41.90 -8.33 -13.70
C LEU A 77 41.23 -8.18 -12.32
N ASP A 78 42.01 -8.03 -11.26
CA ASP A 78 41.49 -7.87 -9.90
C ASP A 78 40.73 -6.55 -9.73
N VAL A 79 41.19 -5.48 -10.41
CA VAL A 79 40.49 -4.18 -10.44
C VAL A 79 39.12 -4.30 -11.12
N ILE A 80 39.02 -5.05 -12.21
CA ILE A 80 37.76 -5.24 -12.93
C ILE A 80 36.76 -6.01 -12.06
N ASP A 81 37.21 -7.08 -11.38
CA ASP A 81 36.35 -7.87 -10.52
C ASP A 81 35.93 -7.10 -9.26
N PHE A 82 36.83 -6.29 -8.70
CA PHE A 82 36.52 -5.34 -7.64
C PHE A 82 35.46 -4.31 -8.05
N ILE A 83 35.57 -3.72 -9.25
CA ILE A 83 34.56 -2.79 -9.80
C ILE A 83 33.20 -3.49 -9.92
N LYS A 84 33.16 -4.69 -10.51
CA LYS A 84 31.91 -5.45 -10.68
C LYS A 84 31.27 -5.75 -9.32
N GLN A 85 32.06 -6.17 -8.34
CA GLN A 85 31.56 -6.50 -7.01
C GLN A 85 31.03 -5.27 -6.27
N THR A 86 31.76 -4.15 -6.35
CA THR A 86 31.34 -2.86 -5.78
C THR A 86 30.04 -2.37 -6.37
N ILE A 87 29.91 -2.37 -7.71
CA ILE A 87 28.68 -1.97 -8.40
C ILE A 87 27.53 -2.90 -8.04
N ARG A 88 27.77 -4.22 -7.99
CA ARG A 88 26.73 -5.20 -7.63
C ARG A 88 26.18 -4.94 -6.23
N LEU A 89 27.05 -4.80 -5.23
CA LEU A 89 26.66 -4.52 -3.85
C LEU A 89 25.94 -3.17 -3.73
N PHE A 90 26.42 -2.16 -4.44
CA PHE A 90 25.78 -0.85 -4.50
C PHE A 90 24.35 -0.92 -5.06
N VAL A 91 24.16 -1.64 -6.17
CA VAL A 91 22.83 -1.85 -6.78
C VAL A 91 21.92 -2.66 -5.87
N GLU A 92 22.42 -3.71 -5.23
CA GLU A 92 21.66 -4.49 -4.23
C GLU A 92 21.23 -3.60 -3.05
N LYS A 93 22.09 -2.69 -2.60
CA LYS A 93 21.73 -1.77 -1.52
C LYS A 93 20.69 -0.73 -1.91
N ILE A 94 20.81 -0.14 -3.10
CA ILE A 94 19.80 0.77 -3.64
C ILE A 94 18.45 0.06 -3.72
N LYS A 95 18.44 -1.21 -4.18
CA LYS A 95 17.23 -2.03 -4.23
C LYS A 95 16.60 -2.22 -2.85
N GLU A 96 17.38 -2.53 -1.82
CA GLU A 96 16.88 -2.62 -0.44
C GLU A 96 16.32 -1.30 0.07
N ILE A 97 16.99 -0.18 -0.19
CA ILE A 97 16.53 1.16 0.22
C ILE A 97 15.19 1.48 -0.45
N LEU A 98 15.09 1.26 -1.76
CA LEU A 98 13.83 1.46 -2.49
C LEU A 98 12.72 0.56 -1.92
N LEU A 99 13.01 -0.71 -1.61
CA LEU A 99 12.05 -1.58 -0.92
C LEU A 99 11.65 -1.04 0.46
N SER A 100 12.57 -0.42 1.19
CA SER A 100 12.26 0.20 2.49
C SER A 100 11.35 1.41 2.35
N VAL A 101 11.59 2.25 1.33
CA VAL A 101 10.85 3.51 1.08
C VAL A 101 9.56 3.28 0.27
N ALA A 102 9.35 2.11 -0.32
CA ALA A 102 8.14 1.74 -1.06
C ALA A 102 6.81 2.18 -0.38
N PRO A 103 6.58 1.96 0.93
CA PRO A 103 5.37 2.43 1.60
C PRO A 103 5.18 3.95 1.55
N MET A 104 6.28 4.72 1.59
CA MET A 104 6.23 6.18 1.54
C MET A 104 5.68 6.68 0.21
N PHE A 105 6.06 6.04 -0.91
CA PHE A 105 5.48 6.33 -2.22
C PHE A 105 3.99 6.05 -2.25
N SER A 106 3.54 4.94 -1.65
CA SER A 106 2.11 4.64 -1.53
C SER A 106 1.33 5.70 -0.76
N TYR A 107 1.89 6.20 0.36
CA TYR A 107 1.28 7.28 1.13
C TYR A 107 1.19 8.59 0.32
N ILE A 108 2.26 8.96 -0.38
CA ILE A 108 2.27 10.16 -1.23
C ILE A 108 1.18 10.08 -2.30
N ILE A 109 1.06 8.95 -2.99
CA ILE A 109 0.03 8.74 -4.02
C ILE A 109 -1.37 8.82 -3.40
N ALA A 110 -1.60 8.18 -2.25
CA ALA A 110 -2.90 8.23 -1.58
C ALA A 110 -3.27 9.65 -1.14
N ILE A 111 -2.33 10.42 -0.57
CA ILE A 111 -2.55 11.83 -0.21
C ILE A 111 -2.84 12.67 -1.47
N ALA A 112 -2.13 12.45 -2.57
CA ALA A 112 -2.42 13.15 -3.82
C ALA A 112 -3.84 12.83 -4.33
N MET A 113 -4.29 11.58 -4.23
CA MET A 113 -5.66 11.19 -4.56
C MET A 113 -6.70 11.87 -3.66
N TYR A 114 -6.44 11.97 -2.35
CA TYR A 114 -7.29 12.70 -1.41
C TYR A 114 -7.48 14.16 -1.83
N LEU A 115 -6.36 14.86 -2.06
CA LEU A 115 -6.37 16.28 -2.45
C LEU A 115 -7.07 16.47 -3.79
N GLY A 116 -6.76 15.63 -4.78
CA GLY A 116 -7.39 15.67 -6.09
C GLY A 116 -8.90 15.39 -6.05
N ALA A 117 -9.33 14.41 -5.26
CA ALA A 117 -10.74 14.08 -5.08
C ALA A 117 -11.50 15.24 -4.43
N LEU A 118 -10.97 15.85 -3.37
CA LEU A 118 -11.61 17.00 -2.72
C LEU A 118 -11.64 18.23 -3.61
N TYR A 119 -10.56 18.50 -4.34
CA TYR A 119 -10.53 19.60 -5.31
C TYR A 119 -11.62 19.43 -6.38
N LEU A 120 -11.71 18.23 -6.97
CA LEU A 120 -12.76 17.90 -7.95
C LEU A 120 -14.16 18.02 -7.32
N TYR A 121 -14.33 17.53 -6.10
CA TYR A 121 -15.59 17.59 -5.38
C TYR A 121 -16.07 19.03 -5.14
N LYS A 122 -15.16 19.92 -4.71
CA LYS A 122 -15.44 21.34 -4.51
C LYS A 122 -15.71 22.08 -5.82
N MET A 123 -14.94 21.77 -6.86
CA MET A 123 -15.12 22.35 -8.19
C MET A 123 -16.50 22.03 -8.77
N VAL A 124 -16.94 20.77 -8.69
CA VAL A 124 -18.29 20.38 -9.13
C VAL A 124 -19.35 21.00 -8.22
N GLY A 125 -19.13 20.96 -6.91
CA GLY A 125 -20.05 21.49 -5.91
C GLY A 125 -20.28 22.99 -5.96
N ARG A 126 -19.45 23.73 -6.71
CA ARG A 126 -19.64 25.16 -6.98
C ARG A 126 -20.79 25.43 -7.93
N THR A 127 -21.00 24.56 -8.91
CA THR A 127 -21.96 24.78 -9.99
C THR A 127 -23.11 23.77 -9.96
N TYR A 128 -22.88 22.59 -9.37
CA TYR A 128 -23.81 21.48 -9.41
C TYR A 128 -24.05 20.88 -8.02
N ASP A 129 -25.17 20.20 -7.91
CA ASP A 129 -25.49 19.34 -6.77
C ASP A 129 -24.49 18.17 -6.67
N VAL A 130 -23.92 17.95 -5.49
CA VAL A 130 -22.89 16.92 -5.29
C VAL A 130 -23.44 15.52 -5.09
N THR A 131 -24.75 15.32 -4.96
CA THR A 131 -25.37 14.03 -4.60
C THR A 131 -24.95 12.90 -5.54
N ILE A 132 -25.04 13.12 -6.86
CA ILE A 132 -24.64 12.12 -7.86
C ILE A 132 -23.14 11.87 -7.80
N LEU A 133 -22.34 12.93 -7.63
CA LEU A 133 -20.90 12.82 -7.52
C LEU A 133 -20.49 12.01 -6.28
N THR A 134 -21.18 12.19 -5.15
CA THR A 134 -20.97 11.39 -3.94
C THR A 134 -21.19 9.91 -4.24
N VAL A 135 -22.29 9.56 -4.91
CA VAL A 135 -22.60 8.18 -5.30
C VAL A 135 -21.50 7.62 -6.21
N VAL A 136 -21.10 8.37 -7.25
CA VAL A 136 -20.06 7.95 -8.19
C VAL A 136 -18.72 7.73 -7.49
N VAL A 137 -18.24 8.71 -6.72
CA VAL A 137 -16.98 8.61 -5.98
C VAL A 137 -17.00 7.44 -5.00
N THR A 138 -18.13 7.21 -4.33
CA THR A 138 -18.30 6.07 -3.43
C THR A 138 -18.21 4.75 -4.18
N VAL A 139 -18.99 4.58 -5.26
CA VAL A 139 -18.98 3.35 -6.07
C VAL A 139 -17.59 3.08 -6.61
N THR A 140 -16.93 4.09 -7.20
CA THR A 140 -15.59 3.95 -7.77
C THR A 140 -14.55 3.62 -6.69
N GLY A 141 -14.56 4.33 -5.56
CA GLY A 141 -13.62 4.10 -4.47
C GLY A 141 -13.75 2.71 -3.84
N ILE A 142 -14.98 2.29 -3.53
CA ILE A 142 -15.26 0.98 -2.96
C ILE A 142 -14.99 -0.15 -3.96
N SER A 143 -15.30 0.07 -5.24
CA SER A 143 -14.97 -0.89 -6.31
C SER A 143 -13.46 -1.08 -6.44
N LEU A 144 -12.70 0.03 -6.46
CA LEU A 144 -11.24 -0.01 -6.55
C LEU A 144 -10.65 -0.74 -5.35
N LEU A 145 -11.07 -0.40 -4.13
CA LEU A 145 -10.62 -1.06 -2.92
C LEU A 145 -10.96 -2.56 -2.93
N SER A 146 -12.19 -2.91 -3.33
CA SER A 146 -12.65 -4.30 -3.42
C SER A 146 -11.85 -5.11 -4.45
N LEU A 147 -11.53 -4.53 -5.60
CA LEU A 147 -10.72 -5.17 -6.64
C LEU A 147 -9.25 -5.35 -6.21
N LEU A 148 -8.69 -4.37 -5.51
CA LEU A 148 -7.32 -4.45 -5.01
C LEU A 148 -7.18 -5.47 -3.87
N ASN A 149 -8.25 -5.66 -3.08
CA ASN A 149 -8.32 -6.64 -1.99
C ASN A 149 -8.83 -8.04 -2.40
N LEU A 150 -8.91 -8.34 -3.70
CA LEU A 150 -9.32 -9.68 -4.15
C LEU A 150 -8.29 -10.74 -3.71
N PRO A 151 -8.71 -11.80 -2.99
CA PRO A 151 -7.82 -12.88 -2.58
C PRO A 151 -7.28 -13.65 -3.80
N GLY A 152 -6.02 -14.10 -3.74
CA GLY A 152 -5.36 -14.87 -4.80
C GLY A 152 -4.65 -14.04 -5.89
N ARG A 153 -4.77 -12.71 -5.88
CA ARG A 153 -4.10 -11.83 -6.86
C ARG A 153 -2.57 -11.76 -6.69
N GLY A 154 -2.02 -12.32 -5.61
CA GLY A 154 -0.61 -12.26 -5.22
C GLY A 154 0.20 -13.57 -5.34
N ASP A 155 -0.40 -14.66 -5.82
CA ASP A 155 0.22 -16.00 -5.88
C ASP A 155 0.73 -16.41 -7.27
N LEU A 156 0.80 -15.47 -8.21
CA LEU A 156 1.52 -15.72 -9.45
C LEU A 156 3.02 -15.76 -9.13
N THR A 157 3.65 -16.88 -9.50
CA THR A 157 5.07 -17.27 -9.39
C THR A 157 6.05 -16.27 -10.04
N LYS A 158 6.02 -15.01 -9.59
CA LYS A 158 6.89 -13.93 -10.05
C LYS A 158 7.89 -13.64 -8.93
N THR A 159 9.09 -14.16 -9.08
CA THR A 159 10.22 -13.85 -8.20
C THR A 159 10.99 -12.66 -8.76
N GLY A 160 11.41 -11.73 -7.90
CA GLY A 160 12.31 -10.64 -8.28
C GLY A 160 11.99 -9.29 -7.62
N TRP A 161 13.02 -8.45 -7.50
CA TRP A 161 12.95 -7.17 -6.80
C TRP A 161 11.79 -6.24 -7.27
N LYS A 162 11.53 -6.18 -8.58
CA LYS A 162 10.43 -5.36 -9.12
C LYS A 162 9.07 -5.83 -8.61
N TYR A 163 8.90 -7.15 -8.46
CA TYR A 163 7.68 -7.74 -7.94
C TYR A 163 7.54 -7.47 -6.45
N ASP A 164 8.60 -7.65 -5.66
CA ASP A 164 8.58 -7.38 -4.22
C ASP A 164 8.28 -5.90 -3.93
N PHE A 165 8.85 -5.00 -4.73
CA PHE A 165 8.59 -3.57 -4.67
C PHE A 165 7.13 -3.24 -5.00
N ALA A 166 6.62 -3.73 -6.13
CA ALA A 166 5.22 -3.53 -6.51
C ALA A 166 4.24 -4.14 -5.50
N LYS A 167 4.54 -5.33 -4.97
CA LYS A 167 3.74 -6.00 -3.94
C LYS A 167 3.68 -5.18 -2.66
N LYS A 168 4.81 -4.65 -2.21
CA LYS A 168 4.89 -3.81 -1.02
C LYS A 168 4.18 -2.47 -1.22
N ILE A 169 4.37 -1.83 -2.38
CA ILE A 169 3.64 -0.60 -2.75
C ILE A 169 2.13 -0.86 -2.76
N ASN A 170 1.67 -1.90 -3.46
CA ASN A 170 0.24 -2.19 -3.57
C ASN A 170 -0.39 -2.46 -2.21
N ARG A 171 0.28 -3.24 -1.37
CA ARG A 171 -0.21 -3.51 0.00
C ARG A 171 -0.30 -2.24 0.83
N SER A 172 0.74 -1.42 0.84
CA SER A 172 0.72 -0.14 1.56
C SER A 172 -0.28 0.85 0.95
N PHE A 173 -0.48 0.83 -0.37
CA PHE A 173 -1.41 1.70 -1.08
C PHE A 173 -2.86 1.37 -0.71
N VAL A 174 -3.23 0.09 -0.69
CA VAL A 174 -4.55 -0.34 -0.20
C VAL A 174 -4.82 0.21 1.20
N ASP A 175 -3.90 -0.06 2.13
CA ASP A 175 -4.02 0.38 3.53
C ASP A 175 -4.16 1.91 3.62
N SER A 176 -3.40 2.65 2.81
CA SER A 176 -3.42 4.12 2.77
C SER A 176 -4.69 4.67 2.12
N PHE A 177 -5.15 4.02 1.05
CA PHE A 177 -6.31 4.42 0.28
C PHE A 177 -7.59 4.25 1.08
N GLU A 178 -7.70 3.19 1.90
CA GLU A 178 -8.78 3.00 2.87
C GLU A 178 -8.87 4.20 3.84
N VAL A 179 -7.74 4.59 4.44
CA VAL A 179 -7.66 5.75 5.35
C VAL A 179 -8.04 7.04 4.64
N VAL A 180 -7.50 7.26 3.44
CA VAL A 180 -7.79 8.45 2.64
C VAL A 180 -9.27 8.55 2.28
N LEU A 181 -9.89 7.43 1.89
CA LEU A 181 -11.31 7.38 1.56
C LEU A 181 -12.17 7.70 2.80
N PHE A 182 -11.78 7.19 3.97
CA PHE A 182 -12.42 7.55 5.23
C PHE A 182 -12.29 9.04 5.57
N VAL A 183 -11.06 9.59 5.50
CA VAL A 183 -10.80 11.01 5.76
C VAL A 183 -11.52 11.90 4.75
N PHE A 184 -11.59 11.49 3.47
CA PHE A 184 -12.36 12.15 2.43
C PHE A 184 -13.82 12.31 2.83
N PHE A 185 -14.51 11.22 3.23
CA PHE A 185 -15.91 11.31 3.64
C PHE A 185 -16.10 12.14 4.90
N LEU A 186 -15.14 12.14 5.82
CA LEU A 186 -15.19 13.01 7.00
C LEU A 186 -15.05 14.50 6.65
N THR A 187 -14.33 14.85 5.60
CA THR A 187 -13.93 16.23 5.29
C THR A 187 -14.63 16.84 4.07
N MET A 188 -15.36 16.06 3.27
CA MET A 188 -15.99 16.53 2.03
C MET A 188 -16.96 17.70 2.21
N ASP A 189 -17.62 17.80 3.36
CA ASP A 189 -18.55 18.88 3.70
C ASP A 189 -17.88 20.08 4.38
N SER A 190 -16.56 20.05 4.62
CA SER A 190 -15.85 21.18 5.23
C SER A 190 -15.87 22.41 4.34
N THR A 191 -16.25 23.57 4.88
CA THR A 191 -16.22 24.86 4.18
C THR A 191 -14.85 25.52 4.21
N HIS A 192 -13.91 25.02 5.01
CA HIS A 192 -12.59 25.59 5.17
C HIS A 192 -11.52 24.54 4.88
N LEU A 193 -10.98 24.58 3.67
CA LEU A 193 -9.86 23.74 3.25
C LEU A 193 -8.68 24.66 2.91
N PHE A 194 -7.58 24.51 3.66
CA PHE A 194 -6.42 25.41 3.56
C PHE A 194 -5.66 25.34 2.23
N TYR A 195 -5.79 24.22 1.51
CA TYR A 195 -5.08 23.95 0.26
C TYR A 195 -5.95 24.19 -0.99
N VAL A 196 -7.23 24.51 -0.81
CA VAL A 196 -8.17 24.80 -1.88
C VAL A 196 -8.30 26.32 -2.03
N PRO A 197 -8.35 26.85 -3.28
CA PRO A 197 -8.63 28.26 -3.52
C PRO A 197 -9.86 28.79 -2.75
N ALA A 198 -9.79 30.04 -2.29
CA ALA A 198 -10.82 30.62 -1.44
C ALA A 198 -12.21 30.67 -2.10
N ASP A 199 -12.29 30.77 -3.44
CA ASP A 199 -13.53 30.75 -4.21
C ASP A 199 -14.23 29.38 -4.25
N LEU A 200 -13.52 28.31 -3.87
CA LEU A 200 -14.04 26.95 -3.76
C LEU A 200 -14.39 26.56 -2.30
N ASN A 201 -14.08 27.42 -1.33
CA ASN A 201 -14.44 27.26 0.09
C ASN A 201 -15.89 27.72 0.36
N ILE A 202 -16.82 27.10 -0.36
CA ILE A 202 -18.25 27.40 -0.31
C ILE A 202 -19.06 26.26 0.31
N PRO A 203 -20.22 26.55 0.91
CA PRO A 203 -21.16 25.52 1.33
C PRO A 203 -21.63 24.73 0.11
N LEU A 204 -21.61 23.42 0.26
CA LEU A 204 -22.03 22.48 -0.78
C LEU A 204 -23.55 22.27 -0.69
N HIS A 205 -24.16 21.93 -1.82
CA HIS A 205 -25.59 21.65 -1.92
C HIS A 205 -25.81 20.21 -2.37
N ALA A 206 -26.69 19.48 -1.69
CA ALA A 206 -27.03 18.11 -2.02
C ALA A 206 -28.52 17.82 -1.80
N ASN A 207 -29.24 17.50 -2.87
CA ASN A 207 -30.67 17.21 -2.85
C ASN A 207 -30.95 15.82 -3.43
N PHE A 208 -31.81 15.07 -2.75
CA PHE A 208 -32.32 13.79 -3.22
C PHE A 208 -33.85 13.76 -3.13
N PHE A 209 -34.52 13.66 -4.28
CA PHE A 209 -35.99 13.66 -4.39
C PHE A 209 -36.69 14.81 -3.63
N GLY A 210 -36.11 16.02 -3.68
CA GLY A 210 -36.67 17.21 -3.03
C GLY A 210 -36.22 17.39 -1.58
N TYR A 211 -35.35 16.53 -1.06
CA TYR A 211 -34.87 16.57 0.31
C TYR A 211 -33.40 16.94 0.41
N ASP A 212 -33.08 17.87 1.30
CA ASP A 212 -31.71 18.33 1.53
C ASP A 212 -30.92 17.32 2.38
N LEU A 213 -29.87 16.77 1.78
CA LEU A 213 -28.93 15.83 2.37
C LEU A 213 -27.81 16.52 3.17
N MET A 214 -27.70 17.84 3.10
CA MET A 214 -26.73 18.61 3.87
C MET A 214 -27.20 18.93 5.29
N LEU A 215 -28.49 18.70 5.57
CA LEU A 215 -29.05 18.79 6.91
C LEU A 215 -28.30 17.87 7.89
N ARG A 216 -27.96 18.45 9.04
CA ARG A 216 -27.25 17.79 10.15
C ARG A 216 -28.22 17.52 11.28
N GLY A 217 -27.96 16.46 12.05
CA GLY A 217 -28.75 16.10 13.21
C GLY A 217 -30.09 15.42 12.88
N PHE A 218 -30.73 14.93 13.94
CA PHE A 218 -31.98 14.19 13.84
C PHE A 218 -33.18 15.10 14.13
N ASN A 219 -34.05 15.26 13.14
CA ASN A 219 -35.36 15.89 13.31
C ASN A 219 -36.42 14.81 13.07
N LEU A 220 -37.34 14.62 14.03
CA LEU A 220 -38.41 13.63 13.94
C LEU A 220 -39.35 13.87 12.75
N ASN A 221 -39.54 15.13 12.35
CA ASN A 221 -40.45 15.50 11.25
C ASN A 221 -39.83 15.23 9.86
N ASP A 222 -38.50 15.27 9.74
CA ASP A 222 -37.75 15.08 8.48
C ASP A 222 -36.96 13.77 8.47
N GLY A 223 -37.20 12.88 9.44
CA GLY A 223 -36.38 11.69 9.69
C GLY A 223 -36.60 10.53 8.73
N ARG A 224 -37.65 10.55 7.90
CA ARG A 224 -38.06 9.40 7.07
C ARG A 224 -36.96 8.95 6.11
N ILE A 225 -36.34 9.85 5.35
CA ILE A 225 -35.28 9.49 4.40
C ILE A 225 -34.03 9.00 5.15
N THR A 226 -33.68 9.64 6.26
CA THR A 226 -32.59 9.20 7.13
C THR A 226 -32.82 7.77 7.63
N LEU A 227 -34.03 7.47 8.10
CA LEU A 227 -34.42 6.12 8.55
C LEU A 227 -34.39 5.10 7.40
N ILE A 228 -34.83 5.47 6.20
CA ILE A 228 -34.76 4.59 5.01
C ILE A 228 -33.30 4.26 4.68
N VAL A 229 -32.42 5.26 4.64
CA VAL A 229 -31.00 5.09 4.33
C VAL A 229 -30.32 4.19 5.37
N VAL A 230 -30.59 4.42 6.65
CA VAL A 230 -30.07 3.60 7.76
C VAL A 230 -30.63 2.17 7.68
N ALA A 231 -31.94 2.00 7.50
CA ALA A 231 -32.59 0.70 7.43
C ALA A 231 -32.05 -0.13 6.26
N ILE A 232 -31.93 0.46 5.07
CA ILE A 232 -31.34 -0.21 3.90
C ILE A 232 -29.90 -0.61 4.20
N SER A 233 -29.09 0.28 4.79
CA SER A 233 -27.69 0.00 5.12
C SER A 233 -27.55 -1.20 6.07
N ILE A 234 -28.41 -1.26 7.10
CA ILE A 234 -28.45 -2.37 8.07
C ILE A 234 -28.90 -3.66 7.37
N VAL A 235 -30.00 -3.63 6.61
CA VAL A 235 -30.53 -4.81 5.92
C VAL A 235 -29.52 -5.39 4.93
N VAL A 236 -28.87 -4.53 4.14
CA VAL A 236 -27.83 -4.95 3.19
C VAL A 236 -26.69 -5.64 3.92
N GLU A 237 -26.23 -5.14 5.07
CA GLU A 237 -25.16 -5.85 5.75
C GLU A 237 -25.63 -7.15 6.42
N VAL A 238 -26.83 -7.17 6.98
CA VAL A 238 -27.40 -8.44 7.50
C VAL A 238 -27.40 -9.49 6.39
N ILE A 239 -27.81 -9.12 5.17
CA ILE A 239 -27.73 -10.01 4.00
C ILE A 239 -26.28 -10.45 3.72
N ARG A 240 -25.31 -9.52 3.69
CA ARG A 240 -23.89 -9.85 3.46
C ARG A 240 -23.34 -10.84 4.49
N ASN A 241 -23.65 -10.64 5.77
CA ASN A 241 -23.21 -11.52 6.84
C ASN A 241 -23.88 -12.90 6.77
N VAL A 242 -25.17 -12.95 6.44
CA VAL A 242 -25.86 -14.23 6.18
C VAL A 242 -25.22 -14.95 5.00
N LEU A 243 -24.90 -14.25 3.91
CA LEU A 243 -24.21 -14.84 2.75
C LEU A 243 -22.86 -15.44 3.14
N LYS A 244 -22.04 -14.75 3.94
CA LYS A 244 -20.76 -15.28 4.45
C LYS A 244 -20.95 -16.57 5.24
N ILE A 245 -21.93 -16.60 6.15
CA ILE A 245 -22.22 -17.80 6.96
C ILE A 245 -22.67 -18.95 6.06
N VAL A 246 -23.56 -18.69 5.10
CA VAL A 246 -24.08 -19.71 4.17
C VAL A 246 -22.97 -20.28 3.30
N TYR A 247 -22.11 -19.43 2.73
CA TYR A 247 -20.98 -19.89 1.90
C TYR A 247 -19.94 -20.66 2.72
N SER A 248 -19.63 -20.20 3.93
CA SER A 248 -18.71 -20.89 4.83
C SER A 248 -19.28 -22.24 5.28
N ALA A 249 -20.57 -22.30 5.60
CA ALA A 249 -21.25 -23.54 5.96
C ALA A 249 -21.24 -24.53 4.79
N ARG A 250 -21.45 -24.07 3.55
CA ARG A 250 -21.34 -24.91 2.35
C ARG A 250 -19.93 -25.49 2.19
N ASN A 251 -18.90 -24.68 2.40
CA ASN A 251 -17.50 -25.12 2.29
C ASN A 251 -17.13 -26.12 3.41
N TYR A 252 -17.60 -25.90 4.64
CA TYR A 252 -17.40 -26.86 5.72
C TYR A 252 -18.16 -28.15 5.51
N TYR A 253 -19.36 -28.06 4.94
CA TYR A 253 -20.14 -29.23 4.57
C TYR A 253 -19.42 -30.05 3.48
N SER A 254 -18.92 -29.42 2.41
CA SER A 254 -18.14 -30.14 1.39
C SER A 254 -16.87 -30.76 1.94
N ALA A 255 -16.13 -30.04 2.79
CA ALA A 255 -14.94 -30.59 3.44
C ALA A 255 -15.25 -31.81 4.34
N LEU A 256 -16.36 -31.78 5.08
CA LEU A 256 -16.82 -32.93 5.88
C LEU A 256 -17.16 -34.14 5.00
N LEU A 257 -17.77 -33.92 3.83
CA LEU A 257 -18.07 -34.99 2.87
C LEU A 257 -16.82 -35.62 2.26
N GLU A 258 -15.77 -34.82 2.04
CA GLU A 258 -14.49 -35.31 1.52
C GLU A 258 -13.72 -36.14 2.56
N THR A 259 -13.81 -35.77 3.85
CA THR A 259 -13.07 -36.46 4.92
C THR A 259 -13.80 -37.70 5.48
N GLU A 260 -15.13 -37.71 5.49
CA GLU A 260 -15.94 -38.77 6.09
C GLU A 260 -17.16 -39.13 5.21
N PRO A 261 -16.97 -39.72 4.01
CA PRO A 261 -18.04 -39.96 3.05
C PRO A 261 -19.13 -40.94 3.56
N GLU A 262 -18.77 -41.86 4.45
CA GLU A 262 -19.69 -42.86 5.03
C GLU A 262 -20.72 -42.25 5.99
N ASN A 263 -20.41 -41.09 6.59
CA ASN A 263 -21.27 -40.37 7.54
C ASN A 263 -22.36 -39.54 6.85
N ASN A 264 -22.72 -39.82 5.59
CA ASN A 264 -23.73 -39.06 4.84
C ASN A 264 -24.77 -39.94 4.12
N THR A 265 -24.86 -41.20 4.53
CA THR A 265 -25.69 -42.25 3.93
C THR A 265 -27.16 -42.14 4.33
N THR A 266 -27.46 -41.66 5.54
CA THR A 266 -28.84 -41.46 6.01
C THR A 266 -29.24 -39.98 6.05
N GLU A 267 -30.54 -39.68 5.89
CA GLU A 267 -31.07 -38.31 6.01
C GLU A 267 -30.77 -37.68 7.37
N HIS A 268 -30.81 -38.48 8.44
CA HIS A 268 -30.49 -38.01 9.78
C HIS A 268 -29.04 -37.54 9.90
N GLN A 269 -28.09 -38.31 9.36
CA GLN A 269 -26.67 -37.93 9.35
C GLN A 269 -26.41 -36.71 8.45
N ARG A 270 -27.07 -36.61 7.29
CA ARG A 270 -27.01 -35.41 6.42
C ARG A 270 -27.43 -34.16 7.18
N PHE A 271 -28.56 -34.24 7.89
CA PHE A 271 -29.05 -33.14 8.71
C PHE A 271 -28.08 -32.78 9.85
N GLN A 272 -27.50 -33.79 10.52
CA GLN A 272 -26.48 -33.56 11.55
C GLN A 272 -25.22 -32.89 10.99
N ASN A 273 -24.76 -33.29 9.81
CA ASN A 273 -23.59 -32.70 9.16
C ASN A 273 -23.85 -31.27 8.70
N ILE A 274 -25.04 -30.97 8.14
CA ILE A 274 -25.47 -29.60 7.84
C ILE A 274 -25.46 -28.77 9.12
N LYS A 275 -26.07 -29.28 10.20
CA LYS A 275 -26.12 -28.58 11.50
C LYS A 275 -24.72 -28.35 12.08
N LYS A 276 -23.81 -29.31 11.95
CA LYS A 276 -22.41 -29.20 12.41
C LYS A 276 -21.63 -28.17 11.59
N ALA A 277 -21.77 -28.19 10.26
CA ALA A 277 -21.16 -27.23 9.35
C ALA A 277 -21.67 -25.79 9.60
N THR A 278 -22.99 -25.61 9.75
CA THR A 278 -23.59 -24.31 10.05
C THR A 278 -23.16 -23.79 11.42
N ARG A 279 -23.10 -24.64 12.45
CA ARG A 279 -22.60 -24.25 13.79
C ARG A 279 -21.15 -23.82 13.73
N LYS A 280 -20.30 -24.54 12.98
CA LYS A 280 -18.90 -24.19 12.82
C LYS A 280 -18.74 -22.85 12.08
N ALA A 281 -19.47 -22.66 10.98
CA ALA A 281 -19.50 -21.40 10.23
C ALA A 281 -19.98 -20.22 11.09
N PHE A 282 -21.02 -20.42 11.89
CA PHE A 282 -21.54 -19.41 12.79
C PHE A 282 -20.57 -19.08 13.92
N ALA A 283 -19.96 -20.09 14.54
CA ALA A 283 -18.99 -19.89 15.62
C ALA A 283 -17.78 -19.06 15.14
N GLU A 284 -17.31 -19.31 13.91
CA GLU A 284 -16.22 -18.55 13.30
C GLU A 284 -16.64 -17.13 12.90
N SER A 285 -17.87 -16.96 12.38
CA SER A 285 -18.38 -15.64 11.99
C SER A 285 -18.87 -14.79 13.16
N ARG A 286 -18.93 -15.35 14.39
CA ARG A 286 -19.54 -14.68 15.55
C ARG A 286 -18.78 -13.42 15.95
N ASP A 287 -17.46 -13.50 16.05
CA ASP A 287 -16.66 -12.38 16.52
C ASP A 287 -16.60 -11.27 15.45
N ASP A 288 -16.67 -11.64 14.17
CA ASP A 288 -16.86 -10.73 13.04
C ASP A 288 -18.22 -10.03 13.07
N LEU A 289 -19.30 -10.76 13.37
CA LEU A 289 -20.62 -10.17 13.57
C LEU A 289 -20.63 -9.15 14.71
N ILE A 290 -19.99 -9.48 15.84
CA ILE A 290 -19.91 -8.57 16.99
C ILE A 290 -19.11 -7.32 16.63
N ARG A 291 -17.95 -7.47 15.98
CA ARG A 291 -17.14 -6.34 15.49
C ARG A 291 -17.91 -5.48 14.50
N PHE A 292 -18.63 -6.11 13.58
CA PHE A 292 -19.48 -5.42 12.63
C PHE A 292 -20.60 -4.62 13.31
N ILE A 293 -21.32 -5.22 14.27
CA ILE A 293 -22.40 -4.54 15.02
C ILE A 293 -21.83 -3.36 15.80
N ALA A 294 -20.71 -3.55 16.51
CA ALA A 294 -20.05 -2.50 17.27
C ALA A 294 -19.59 -1.35 16.36
N PHE A 295 -18.91 -1.67 15.26
CA PHE A 295 -18.44 -0.69 14.28
C PHE A 295 -19.60 0.10 13.69
N THR A 296 -20.63 -0.59 13.20
CA THR A 296 -21.80 0.06 12.59
C THR A 296 -22.54 0.93 13.58
N THR A 297 -22.66 0.49 14.84
CA THR A 297 -23.31 1.29 15.89
C THR A 297 -22.56 2.59 16.16
N ILE A 298 -21.23 2.53 16.29
CA ILE A 298 -20.39 3.72 16.47
C ILE A 298 -20.51 4.63 15.24
N LEU A 299 -20.41 4.05 14.04
CA LEU A 299 -20.40 4.78 12.78
C LEU A 299 -21.74 5.47 12.51
N LEU A 300 -22.85 4.79 12.81
CA LEU A 300 -24.21 5.34 12.72
C LEU A 300 -24.39 6.46 13.75
N PHE A 301 -23.90 6.29 14.98
CA PHE A 301 -23.94 7.35 16.00
C PHE A 301 -23.14 8.60 15.57
N VAL A 302 -21.94 8.39 15.03
CA VAL A 302 -21.11 9.45 14.46
C VAL A 302 -21.87 10.13 13.30
N PHE A 303 -22.40 9.37 12.35
CA PHE A 303 -23.07 9.92 11.17
C PHE A 303 -24.49 10.46 11.38
N ILE A 304 -25.14 10.21 12.51
CA ILE A 304 -26.34 10.96 12.92
C ILE A 304 -26.02 12.44 13.16
N ILE A 305 -24.79 12.74 13.60
CA ILE A 305 -24.34 14.11 13.91
C ILE A 305 -23.84 14.83 12.65
N PHE A 306 -23.42 14.08 11.63
CA PHE A 306 -22.93 14.62 10.35
C PHE A 306 -24.04 14.80 9.30
N PRO A 307 -23.74 15.47 8.17
CA PRO A 307 -24.69 15.57 7.06
C PRO A 307 -25.18 14.21 6.57
N ARG A 308 -26.48 14.13 6.26
CA ARG A 308 -27.14 12.92 5.72
C ARG A 308 -26.53 12.42 4.41
N LEU A 309 -25.84 13.28 3.68
CA LEU A 309 -25.04 12.90 2.51
C LEU A 309 -24.00 11.81 2.83
N LYS A 310 -23.44 11.81 4.04
CA LYS A 310 -22.50 10.75 4.49
C LYS A 310 -23.20 9.42 4.73
N LEU A 311 -24.44 9.45 5.21
CA LEU A 311 -25.28 8.26 5.32
C LEU A 311 -25.62 7.69 3.94
N LEU A 312 -25.89 8.57 2.96
CA LEU A 312 -26.08 8.13 1.57
C LEU A 312 -24.83 7.42 1.03
N SER A 313 -23.63 7.99 1.22
CA SER A 313 -22.39 7.31 0.81
C SER A 313 -22.20 5.98 1.53
N MET A 314 -22.53 5.88 2.81
CA MET A 314 -22.45 4.60 3.54
C MET A 314 -23.39 3.55 2.95
N MET A 315 -24.64 3.93 2.66
CA MET A 315 -25.61 3.04 2.02
C MET A 315 -25.12 2.59 0.64
N THR A 316 -24.64 3.52 -0.18
CA THR A 316 -24.08 3.21 -1.50
C THR A 316 -22.87 2.29 -1.40
N ALA A 317 -21.99 2.49 -0.41
CA ALA A 317 -20.85 1.64 -0.17
C ALA A 317 -21.27 0.21 0.18
N ASN A 318 -22.24 0.04 1.09
CA ASN A 318 -22.75 -1.27 1.50
C ASN A 318 -23.40 -2.02 0.32
N ILE A 319 -24.22 -1.33 -0.49
CA ILE A 319 -24.83 -1.91 -1.69
C ILE A 319 -23.76 -2.35 -2.69
N THR A 320 -22.76 -1.49 -2.93
CA THR A 320 -21.64 -1.81 -3.83
C THR A 320 -20.89 -3.04 -3.33
N LEU A 321 -20.58 -3.10 -2.04
CA LEU A 321 -19.90 -4.25 -1.44
C LEU A 321 -20.71 -5.54 -1.56
N LEU A 322 -22.03 -5.49 -1.33
CA LEU A 322 -22.91 -6.64 -1.55
C LEU A 322 -22.84 -7.13 -3.01
N MET A 323 -22.87 -6.22 -3.99
CA MET A 323 -22.74 -6.58 -5.40
C MET A 323 -21.39 -7.26 -5.70
N PHE A 324 -20.30 -6.76 -5.12
CA PHE A 324 -18.99 -7.41 -5.24
C PHE A 324 -18.94 -8.78 -4.54
N ASP A 325 -19.58 -8.93 -3.38
CA ASP A 325 -19.63 -10.20 -2.65
C ASP A 325 -20.41 -11.26 -3.43
N LEU A 326 -21.47 -10.86 -4.15
CA LEU A 326 -22.22 -11.72 -5.07
C LEU A 326 -21.42 -12.06 -6.34
N THR A 327 -20.67 -11.10 -6.89
CA THR A 327 -19.89 -11.29 -8.12
C THR A 327 -18.62 -12.11 -7.89
N PHE A 328 -17.95 -11.89 -6.75
CA PHE A 328 -16.67 -12.50 -6.40
C PHE A 328 -16.79 -13.30 -5.09
N THR A 329 -17.37 -14.49 -5.18
CA THR A 329 -17.60 -15.40 -4.05
C THR A 329 -16.33 -15.79 -3.28
N ALA A 330 -15.15 -15.69 -3.91
CA ALA A 330 -13.85 -15.87 -3.25
C ALA A 330 -13.63 -14.91 -2.06
N ARG A 331 -14.25 -13.72 -2.09
CA ARG A 331 -14.21 -12.76 -0.96
C ARG A 331 -14.98 -13.26 0.26
N LEU A 332 -16.02 -14.07 0.06
CA LEU A 332 -16.84 -14.63 1.13
C LEU A 332 -16.14 -15.80 1.85
N LEU A 333 -15.14 -16.43 1.20
CA LEU A 333 -14.48 -17.65 1.65
C LEU A 333 -13.11 -17.40 2.32
N THR A 334 -12.55 -16.21 2.14
CA THR A 334 -11.16 -15.93 2.56
C THR A 334 -11.14 -15.13 3.86
N HIS A 335 -11.13 -15.83 4.98
CA HIS A 335 -11.07 -15.20 6.32
C HIS A 335 -9.64 -14.79 6.73
N LYS A 336 -8.62 -15.39 6.11
CA LYS A 336 -7.22 -15.34 6.59
C LYS A 336 -6.36 -14.19 6.07
N GLN A 337 -6.81 -13.39 5.11
CA GLN A 337 -6.00 -12.31 4.56
C GLN A 337 -6.86 -11.08 4.27
N GLY A 338 -6.82 -10.12 5.19
CA GLY A 338 -7.44 -8.81 5.00
C GLY A 338 -8.21 -8.36 6.23
N THR A 339 -7.58 -8.30 7.40
CA THR A 339 -8.09 -7.38 8.42
C THR A 339 -7.82 -5.97 7.90
N ASP A 340 -8.87 -5.32 7.39
CA ASP A 340 -8.86 -3.92 6.98
C ASP A 340 -8.16 -3.05 8.03
N LEU A 341 -7.47 -1.99 7.62
CA LEU A 341 -6.65 -1.19 8.54
C LEU A 341 -7.52 -0.58 9.65
N ILE A 342 -8.74 -0.16 9.31
CA ILE A 342 -9.71 0.35 10.29
C ILE A 342 -10.06 -0.73 11.33
N SER A 343 -10.31 -1.96 10.89
CA SER A 343 -10.56 -3.10 11.78
C SER A 343 -9.36 -3.42 12.68
N ARG A 344 -8.13 -3.37 12.14
CA ARG A 344 -6.90 -3.54 12.94
C ARG A 344 -6.70 -2.44 13.99
N LEU A 345 -7.08 -1.21 13.67
CA LEU A 345 -7.03 -0.08 14.60
C LEU A 345 -8.09 -0.22 15.70
N LEU A 346 -9.29 -0.66 15.34
CA LEU A 346 -10.38 -0.92 16.27
C LEU A 346 -10.08 -2.08 17.20
N ASP A 347 -9.57 -3.21 16.71
CA ASP A 347 -9.14 -4.34 17.53
C ASP A 347 -8.11 -3.89 18.58
N LYS A 348 -7.14 -3.05 18.18
CA LYS A 348 -6.16 -2.46 19.11
C LYS A 348 -6.76 -1.50 20.13
N LEU A 349 -7.74 -0.68 19.74
CA LEU A 349 -8.37 0.32 20.60
C LEU A 349 -9.38 -0.30 21.57
N LEU A 350 -10.15 -1.28 21.09
CA LEU A 350 -11.25 -1.92 21.82
C LEU A 350 -10.81 -3.20 22.55
N LYS A 351 -9.58 -3.68 22.33
CA LYS A 351 -9.06 -4.94 22.86
C LYS A 351 -9.98 -6.14 22.56
N LEU A 352 -10.59 -6.11 21.37
CA LEU A 352 -11.28 -7.24 20.75
C LEU A 352 -10.23 -8.10 20.02
#